data_AF-W1VBC8-F1
#
_entry.id   AF-W1VBC8-F1
#
_cell.length_a   1.000
_cell.length_b   1.000
_cell.length_c   1.000
_cell.angle_alpha   90.00
_cell.angle_beta   90.00
_cell.angle_gamma   90.00
#
_symmetry.space_group_name_H-M   'P 1'
#
loop_
_entity.id
_entity.type
_entity.pdbx_description
1 polymer ?
#
loop_
_entity_poly.entity_id
_entity_poly.type
_entity_poly.pdbx_seq_one_letter_code
_entity_poly.pdbx_strand_id
1 'polypeptide(L)'
;MYAFDHMGVTRVWETTKAFADKGLADTFRQAHPDPLTHPGVTWPVAVPGHDPGALSWAPLADVRDRIDFIFHDPAATTLLSAQLVGPSQSVCRTARVDETDSPDYLTLPTPWPTDHRGNLVRLSV
;
A
#
# COMPACT_ATOMS: atom_id res chain seq x y z
N MET A 1 4.11 -18.78 7.41
CA MET A 1 4.39 -17.56 8.20
C MET A 1 3.36 -16.54 7.75
N TYR A 2 2.53 -16.02 8.65
CA TYR A 2 1.62 -14.93 8.29
C TYR A 2 2.43 -13.63 8.25
N ALA A 3 2.22 -12.78 7.23
CA ALA A 3 2.85 -11.47 7.18
C ALA A 3 2.16 -10.54 8.19
N PHE A 4 2.96 -9.73 8.91
CA PHE A 4 2.51 -8.75 9.91
C PHE A 4 1.72 -9.34 11.10
N ASP A 5 1.29 -8.49 12.04
CA ASP A 5 0.60 -8.89 13.30
C ASP A 5 -0.88 -9.22 13.10
N HIS A 6 -1.30 -9.56 11.88
CA HIS A 6 -2.70 -9.90 11.59
C HIS A 6 -3.11 -11.28 12.16
N MET A 7 -2.16 -12.12 12.60
CA MET A 7 -2.42 -13.41 13.24
C MET A 7 -3.38 -14.32 12.44
N GLY A 8 -3.35 -14.24 11.10
CA GLY A 8 -4.22 -15.00 10.21
C GLY A 8 -5.67 -14.47 10.09
N VAL A 9 -5.98 -13.32 10.70
CA VAL A 9 -7.29 -12.68 10.56
C VAL A 9 -7.46 -12.18 9.12
N THR A 10 -8.56 -12.59 8.50
CA THR A 10 -9.04 -12.02 7.24
C THR A 10 -10.32 -11.22 7.49
N ARG A 11 -10.44 -10.10 6.79
CA ARG A 11 -11.62 -9.23 6.83
C ARG A 11 -12.04 -8.92 5.40
N VAL A 12 -13.33 -9.06 5.14
CA VAL A 12 -13.92 -8.58 3.89
C VAL A 12 -14.19 -7.10 4.07
N TRP A 13 -13.55 -6.28 3.23
CA TRP A 13 -13.82 -4.86 3.15
C TRP A 13 -14.94 -4.65 2.14
N GLU A 14 -16.15 -4.36 2.61
CA GLU A 14 -17.35 -4.25 1.76
C GLU A 14 -17.16 -3.28 0.58
N THR A 15 -16.41 -2.20 0.79
CA THR A 15 -16.09 -1.22 -0.26
C THR A 15 -15.27 -1.84 -1.40
N THR A 16 -14.18 -2.55 -1.10
CA THR A 16 -13.34 -3.17 -2.14
C THR A 16 -14.04 -4.37 -2.78
N LYS A 17 -14.82 -5.12 -2.00
CA LYS A 17 -15.71 -6.17 -2.51
C LYS A 17 -16.72 -5.62 -3.51
N ALA A 18 -17.37 -4.49 -3.23
CA ALA A 18 -18.36 -3.91 -4.14
C ALA A 18 -17.76 -3.49 -5.49
N PHE A 19 -16.49 -3.07 -5.54
CA PHE A 19 -15.78 -2.81 -6.79
C PHE A 19 -15.44 -4.10 -7.55
N ALA A 20 -14.92 -5.11 -6.84
CA ALA A 20 -14.60 -6.41 -7.43
C ALA A 20 -15.84 -7.12 -7.99
N ASP A 21 -16.97 -7.08 -7.27
CA ASP A 21 -18.25 -7.66 -7.70
C ASP A 21 -18.80 -7.00 -8.98
N LYS A 22 -18.39 -5.76 -9.27
CA LYS A 22 -18.70 -5.05 -10.53
C LYS A 22 -17.69 -5.32 -11.65
N GLY A 23 -16.71 -6.18 -11.43
CA GLY A 23 -15.67 -6.50 -12.41
C GLY A 23 -14.52 -5.50 -12.49
N LEU A 24 -14.46 -4.52 -11.58
CA LEU A 24 -13.31 -3.61 -11.53
C LEU A 24 -12.10 -4.30 -10.89
N ALA A 25 -10.95 -4.16 -11.52
CA ALA A 25 -9.71 -4.77 -11.07
C ALA A 25 -8.87 -3.79 -10.24
N ASP A 26 -8.35 -4.27 -9.11
CA ASP A 26 -7.35 -3.56 -8.31
C ASP A 26 -6.03 -3.49 -9.06
N THR A 27 -5.65 -2.28 -9.49
CA THR A 27 -4.49 -2.05 -10.36
C THR A 27 -3.18 -2.54 -9.72
N PHE A 28 -3.00 -2.34 -8.42
CA PHE A 28 -1.76 -2.75 -7.74
C PHE A 28 -1.67 -4.28 -7.67
N ARG A 29 -2.76 -4.96 -7.31
CA ARG A 29 -2.76 -6.43 -7.22
C ARG A 29 -2.73 -7.10 -8.60
N GLN A 30 -3.26 -6.44 -9.64
CA GLN A 30 -3.12 -6.92 -11.01
C GLN A 30 -1.66 -6.84 -11.49
N ALA A 31 -0.95 -5.75 -11.18
CA ALA A 31 0.48 -5.60 -11.51
C ALA A 31 1.38 -6.50 -10.65
N HIS A 32 1.03 -6.67 -9.38
CA HIS A 32 1.81 -7.39 -8.37
C HIS A 32 0.95 -8.47 -7.68
N PRO A 33 0.74 -9.64 -8.31
CA PRO A 33 -0.25 -10.62 -7.84
C PRO A 33 0.03 -11.24 -6.46
N ASP A 34 1.30 -11.32 -6.07
CA ASP A 34 1.69 -12.01 -4.84
C ASP A 34 1.85 -11.01 -3.66
N PRO A 35 0.98 -11.07 -2.64
CA PRO A 35 1.05 -10.18 -1.49
C PRO A 35 2.22 -10.48 -0.54
N LEU A 36 2.87 -11.65 -0.65
CA LEU A 36 4.03 -11.98 0.18
C LEU A 36 5.30 -11.32 -0.34
N THR A 37 5.45 -11.29 -1.67
CA THR A 37 6.57 -10.57 -2.29
C THR A 37 6.27 -9.10 -2.48
N HIS A 38 5.02 -8.70 -2.67
CA HIS A 38 4.61 -7.30 -2.86
C HIS A 38 3.42 -6.97 -1.94
N PRO A 39 3.69 -6.69 -0.65
CA PRO A 39 2.63 -6.40 0.31
C PRO A 39 1.88 -5.11 -0.06
N GLY A 40 2.58 -4.14 -0.64
CA GLY A 40 1.99 -2.89 -1.12
C GLY A 40 1.53 -1.98 0.01
N VAL A 41 2.22 -1.99 1.15
CA VAL A 41 1.89 -1.16 2.32
C VAL A 41 1.72 0.30 1.87
N THR A 42 0.53 0.86 2.09
CA THR A 42 0.28 2.28 1.85
C THR A 42 0.28 3.08 3.14
N TRP A 43 0.08 2.44 4.29
CA TRP A 43 0.04 3.08 5.60
C TRP A 43 0.47 2.12 6.73
N PRO A 44 1.11 2.61 7.81
CA PRO A 44 1.70 3.93 7.97
C PRO A 44 3.10 3.98 7.37
N VAL A 45 3.45 5.11 6.77
CA VAL A 45 4.77 5.34 6.18
C VAL A 45 5.60 6.35 6.95
N ALA A 46 6.91 6.19 6.89
CA ALA A 46 7.81 7.01 7.68
C ALA A 46 7.92 8.41 7.07
N VAL A 47 7.43 9.43 7.79
CA VAL A 47 7.54 10.84 7.35
C VAL A 47 8.86 11.41 7.86
N PRO A 48 9.77 11.91 6.99
CA PRO A 48 11.01 12.54 7.43
C PRO A 48 10.76 13.71 8.39
N GLY A 49 11.48 13.76 9.50
CA GLY A 49 11.34 14.83 10.51
C GLY A 49 10.17 14.67 11.49
N HIS A 50 9.35 13.63 11.36
CA HIS A 50 8.26 13.32 12.30
C HIS A 50 8.59 12.12 13.20
N ASP A 51 8.08 12.14 14.42
CA ASP A 51 8.14 11.01 15.33
C ASP A 51 7.29 9.85 14.80
N PRO A 52 7.86 8.65 14.54
CA PRO A 52 7.08 7.48 14.13
C PRO A 52 5.98 7.10 15.13
N GLY A 53 6.15 7.42 16.43
CA GLY A 53 5.12 7.21 17.45
C GLY A 53 3.85 8.04 17.22
N ALA A 54 3.94 9.15 16.49
CA ALA A 54 2.80 9.98 16.12
C ALA A 54 2.11 9.52 14.82
N LEU A 55 2.71 8.56 14.09
CA LEU A 55 2.22 8.07 12.79
C LEU A 55 1.49 6.73 12.89
N SER A 56 1.38 6.15 14.10
CA SER A 56 0.69 4.88 14.34
C SER A 56 -0.25 4.99 15.54
N TRP A 57 -1.45 4.46 15.41
CA TRP A 57 -2.43 4.43 16.50
C TRP A 57 -2.23 3.24 17.46
N ALA A 58 -1.51 2.19 17.05
CA ALA A 58 -1.26 1.01 17.86
C ALA A 58 0.26 0.80 18.04
N PRO A 59 0.87 1.39 19.07
CA PRO A 59 2.32 1.47 19.19
C PRO A 59 3.01 0.11 19.38
N LEU A 60 2.28 -0.92 19.82
CA LEU A 60 2.81 -2.25 20.09
C LEU A 60 2.54 -3.25 18.96
N ALA A 61 1.77 -2.88 17.95
CA ALA A 61 1.37 -3.76 16.86
C ALA A 61 2.01 -3.35 15.53
N ASP A 62 2.20 -4.35 14.67
CA ASP A 62 2.41 -4.10 13.25
C ASP A 62 1.08 -3.77 12.58
N VAL A 63 0.84 -2.48 12.33
CA VAL A 63 -0.39 -1.96 11.70
C VAL A 63 -0.22 -1.65 10.22
N ARG A 64 0.89 -2.08 9.63
CA ARG A 64 1.12 -1.87 8.20
C ARG A 64 0.03 -2.55 7.39
N ASP A 65 -0.60 -1.79 6.51
CA ASP A 65 -1.71 -2.26 5.68
C ASP A 65 -1.69 -1.52 4.34
N ARG A 66 -2.45 -2.06 3.38
CA ARG A 66 -2.74 -1.41 2.11
C ARG A 66 -4.21 -1.03 2.10
N ILE A 67 -4.47 0.24 2.36
CA ILE A 67 -5.82 0.80 2.49
C ILE A 67 -6.15 1.84 1.41
N ASP A 68 -5.18 2.14 0.53
CA ASP A 68 -5.34 3.08 -0.59
C ASP A 68 -5.29 2.32 -1.92
N PHE A 69 -6.32 2.48 -2.75
CA PHE A 69 -6.52 1.67 -3.95
C PHE A 69 -6.87 2.54 -5.16
N ILE A 70 -6.45 2.08 -6.35
CA ILE A 70 -6.98 2.52 -7.64
C ILE A 70 -7.55 1.30 -8.34
N PHE A 71 -8.84 1.33 -8.68
CA PHE A 71 -9.50 0.31 -9.47
C PHE A 71 -9.69 0.78 -10.91
N HIS A 72 -9.58 -0.13 -11.87
CA HIS A 72 -9.86 0.16 -13.28
C HIS A 72 -10.82 -0.88 -13.88
N ASP A 73 -11.51 -0.51 -14.96
CA ASP A 73 -12.32 -1.45 -15.73
C ASP A 73 -11.44 -2.15 -16.78
N PRO A 74 -11.14 -3.45 -16.63
CA PRO A 74 -10.29 -4.19 -17.57
C PRO A 74 -10.96 -4.42 -18.94
N ALA A 75 -12.28 -4.22 -19.06
CA ALA A 75 -12.98 -4.27 -20.34
C ALA A 75 -12.82 -2.97 -21.15
N ALA A 76 -12.51 -1.85 -20.47
CA ALA A 76 -12.40 -0.53 -21.08
C ALA A 76 -10.96 0.02 -21.12
N THR A 77 -10.05 -0.53 -20.33
CA THR A 77 -8.67 -0.02 -20.19
C THR A 77 -7.66 -1.14 -20.04
N THR A 78 -6.44 -0.91 -20.54
CA THR A 78 -5.29 -1.78 -20.30
C THR A 78 -4.39 -1.15 -19.24
N LEU A 79 -4.01 -1.95 -18.23
CA LEU A 79 -3.05 -1.54 -17.22
C LEU A 79 -1.63 -1.57 -17.79
N LEU A 80 -0.95 -0.41 -17.79
CA LEU A 80 0.43 -0.30 -18.25
C LEU A 80 1.43 -0.40 -17.10
N SER A 81 1.12 0.24 -15.96
CA SER A 81 1.94 0.16 -14.74
C SER A 81 1.14 0.59 -13.51
N ALA A 82 1.48 0.03 -12.34
CA ALA A 82 1.00 0.48 -11.05
C ALA A 82 2.17 0.49 -10.05
N GLN A 83 2.39 1.64 -9.40
CA GLN A 83 3.51 1.87 -8.48
C GLN A 83 3.03 2.64 -7.26
N LEU A 84 3.75 2.48 -6.14
CA LEU A 84 3.55 3.30 -4.96
C LEU A 84 4.52 4.47 -4.97
N VAL A 85 4.04 5.65 -4.62
CA VAL A 85 4.83 6.88 -4.54
C VAL A 85 5.01 7.24 -3.07
N GLY A 86 6.24 7.50 -2.65
CA GLY A 86 6.54 7.92 -1.29
C GLY A 86 7.78 7.25 -0.70
N PRO A 87 7.97 7.38 0.63
CA PRO A 87 9.14 6.85 1.33
C PRO A 87 9.24 5.34 1.17
N SER A 88 10.44 4.82 0.99
CA SER A 88 10.72 3.37 1.04
C SER A 88 10.60 2.79 2.46
N GLN A 89 10.45 3.65 3.47
CA GLN A 89 10.30 3.25 4.86
C GLN A 89 8.83 3.27 5.32
N SER A 90 8.42 2.24 6.04
CA SER A 90 7.16 2.18 6.77
C SER A 90 7.37 2.43 8.26
N VAL A 91 6.28 2.44 9.03
CA VAL A 91 6.33 2.43 10.49
C VAL A 91 5.73 1.12 11.02
N CYS A 92 6.49 0.41 11.85
CA CYS A 92 6.04 -0.80 12.55
C CYS A 92 6.42 -0.67 14.03
N ARG A 93 5.45 -0.88 14.93
CA ARG A 93 5.66 -0.76 16.39
C ARG A 93 6.42 0.51 16.81
N THR A 94 6.01 1.66 16.28
CA THR A 94 6.67 2.98 16.49
C THR A 94 8.13 3.09 16.02
N ALA A 95 8.61 2.15 15.22
CA ALA A 95 9.94 2.19 14.62
C ALA A 95 9.85 2.33 13.10
N ARG A 96 10.84 3.01 12.51
CA ARG A 96 11.00 3.05 11.05
C ARG A 96 11.52 1.69 10.59
N VAL A 97 10.92 1.15 9.53
CA VAL A 97 11.33 -0.12 8.94
C VAL A 97 11.54 0.10 7.45
N ASP A 98 12.69 -0.34 6.94
CA ASP A 98 12.95 -0.36 5.51
C ASP A 98 12.08 -1.44 4.86
N GLU A 99 11.30 -1.08 3.84
CA GLU A 99 10.57 -2.05 3.03
C GLU A 99 11.54 -2.61 1.99
N THR A 100 12.00 -3.84 2.19
CA THR A 100 12.92 -4.54 1.27
C THR A 100 12.19 -5.23 0.12
N ASP A 101 10.87 -5.23 0.17
CA ASP A 101 10.01 -6.18 -0.50
C ASP A 101 9.44 -5.57 -1.80
N SER A 102 9.90 -4.40 -2.24
CA SER A 102 9.29 -3.73 -3.40
C SER A 102 10.25 -2.74 -4.02
N PRO A 103 10.87 -3.05 -5.18
CA PRO A 103 11.77 -2.11 -5.85
C PRO A 103 11.05 -0.92 -6.49
N ASP A 104 9.71 -0.90 -6.53
CA ASP A 104 8.94 0.06 -7.33
C ASP A 104 8.41 1.28 -6.55
N TYR A 105 8.99 1.60 -5.39
CA TYR A 105 8.68 2.86 -4.72
C TYR A 105 9.26 4.04 -5.50
N LEU A 106 8.37 4.85 -6.10
CA LEU A 106 8.77 6.12 -6.68
C LEU A 106 8.97 7.14 -5.55
N THR A 107 10.22 7.37 -5.16
CA THR A 107 10.57 8.41 -4.18
C THR A 107 10.61 9.79 -4.84
N LEU A 108 10.14 10.81 -4.13
CA LEU A 108 10.19 12.20 -4.58
C LEU A 108 11.34 12.96 -3.89
N PRO A 109 11.94 13.97 -4.54
CA PRO A 109 12.99 14.80 -3.93
C PRO A 109 12.46 15.83 -2.91
N THR A 110 11.14 15.92 -2.74
CA THR A 110 10.50 16.85 -1.80
C THR A 110 10.13 16.14 -0.49
N PRO A 111 10.04 16.88 0.63
CA PRO A 111 9.52 16.33 1.87
C PRO A 111 8.17 15.65 1.66
N TRP A 112 8.03 14.44 2.19
CA TRP A 112 6.80 13.68 2.06
C TRP A 112 5.71 14.24 2.99
N PRO A 113 4.48 14.51 2.50
CA PRO A 113 3.52 15.33 3.25
C PRO A 113 2.54 14.56 4.14
N THR A 114 2.52 13.22 4.09
CA THR A 114 1.49 12.37 4.73
C THR A 114 2.06 11.04 5.21
N ASP A 115 1.43 10.44 6.21
CA ASP A 115 1.67 9.07 6.66
C ASP A 115 1.15 7.98 5.70
N HIS A 116 0.61 8.36 4.54
CA HIS A 116 0.26 7.45 3.45
C HIS A 116 1.23 7.53 2.26
N ARG A 117 1.41 6.43 1.52
CA ARG A 117 1.96 6.43 0.15
C ARG A 117 0.86 6.73 -0.87
N GLY A 118 1.23 7.43 -1.94
CA GLY A 118 0.36 7.62 -3.10
C GLY A 118 0.34 6.38 -4.01
N ASN A 119 -0.72 6.22 -4.79
CA ASN A 119 -0.78 5.25 -5.89
C ASN A 119 -0.60 5.99 -7.21
N LEU A 120 0.33 5.54 -8.06
CA LEU A 120 0.53 6.05 -9.42
C LEU A 120 0.26 4.94 -10.43
N VAL A 121 -0.75 5.15 -11.28
CA VAL A 121 -1.18 4.18 -12.28
C VAL A 121 -1.15 4.80 -13.66
N ARG A 122 -0.67 4.02 -14.65
CA ARG A 122 -0.75 4.37 -16.07
C ARG A 122 -1.70 3.39 -16.75
N LEU A 123 -2.71 3.92 -17.44
CA LEU A 123 -3.70 3.18 -18.20
C LEU A 123 -3.65 3.62 -19.67
N SER A 124 -3.98 2.73 -20.59
CA SER A 124 -4.39 3.08 -21.95
C SER A 124 -5.86 2.70 -22.17
N VAL A 125 -6.50 3.39 -23.10
CA VAL A 125 -7.85 3.12 -23.60
C VAL A 125 -7.78 2.40 -24.93
#